data_AF-A0A9E0QM52-F1
#
_entry.id   AF-A0A9E0QM52-F1
#
_cell.length_a   1.000
_cell.length_b   1.000
_cell.length_c   1.000
_cell.angle_alpha   90.00
_cell.angle_beta   90.00
_cell.angle_gamma   90.00
#
_symmetry.space_group_name_H-M   'P 1'
#
loop_
_entity.id
_entity.type
_entity.pdbx_description
1 polymer ?
#
loop_
_entity_poly.entity_id
_entity_poly.type
_entity_poly.pdbx_seq_one_letter_code
_entity_poly.pdbx_strand_id
1 'polypeptide(L)' 'AEEKKRAHELFAVLVDDAAALGYGEYRTHLSFMDQIANSYSWNDNALWDTHHALKDELDPNGILSPGKMGIWPKHLRGKS' A
#
# COMPACT_ATOMS: atom_id res chain seq x y z
N ALA A 1 -20.64 -15.80 1.10
CA ALA A 1 -19.19 -15.94 0.83
C ALA A 1 -18.87 -15.41 -0.57
N GLU A 2 -19.59 -15.86 -1.59
CA GLU A 2 -19.43 -15.40 -2.98
C GLU A 2 -19.50 -13.88 -3.16
N GLU A 3 -20.53 -13.21 -2.65
CA GLU A 3 -20.64 -11.74 -2.81
C GLU A 3 -19.47 -10.97 -2.18
N LYS A 4 -18.92 -11.45 -1.05
CA LYS A 4 -17.73 -10.84 -0.43
C LYS A 4 -16.51 -10.99 -1.34
N LYS A 5 -16.32 -12.17 -1.94
CA LYS A 5 -15.22 -12.43 -2.87
C LYS A 5 -15.34 -11.54 -4.11
N ARG A 6 -16.53 -11.49 -4.72
CA ARG A 6 -16.82 -10.63 -5.88
C ARG A 6 -16.58 -9.16 -5.59
N ALA A 7 -17.02 -8.66 -4.43
CA ALA A 7 -16.78 -7.28 -4.02
C ALA A 7 -15.29 -6.98 -3.82
N HIS A 8 -14.53 -7.92 -3.26
CA HIS A 8 -13.09 -7.78 -3.05
C HIS A 8 -12.33 -7.74 -4.39
N GLU A 9 -12.66 -8.63 -5.32
CA GLU A 9 -12.08 -8.67 -6.66
C GLU A 9 -12.45 -7.42 -7.46
N LEU A 10 -13.71 -6.97 -7.39
CA LEU A 10 -14.17 -5.75 -8.04
C LEU A 10 -13.37 -4.53 -7.55
N PHE A 11 -13.17 -4.40 -6.23
CA PHE A 11 -12.43 -3.26 -5.69
C PHE A 11 -10.98 -3.24 -6.18
N ALA A 12 -10.32 -4.41 -6.25
CA ALA A 12 -8.97 -4.50 -6.78
C ALA A 12 -8.91 -4.01 -8.25
N VAL A 13 -9.86 -4.41 -9.10
CA VAL A 13 -9.92 -3.95 -10.50
C VAL A 13 -10.14 -2.43 -10.57
N LEU A 14 -11.04 -1.88 -9.75
CA LEU A 14 -11.33 -0.45 -9.75
C LEU A 14 -10.11 0.39 -9.35
N VAL A 15 -9.27 -0.09 -8.42
CA VAL A 15 -8.02 0.58 -8.05
C VAL A 15 -7.07 0.64 -9.25
N ASP A 16 -6.90 -0.46 -9.97
CA ASP A 16 -6.00 -0.51 -11.13
C ASP A 16 -6.50 0.40 -12.28
N ASP A 17 -7.81 0.37 -12.55
CA ASP A 17 -8.44 1.23 -13.56
C ASP A 17 -8.32 2.72 -13.19
N ALA A 18 -8.55 3.07 -11.91
CA ALA A 18 -8.42 4.44 -11.42
C ALA A 18 -6.97 4.95 -11.54
N ALA A 19 -5.99 4.12 -11.13
CA ALA A 19 -4.57 4.44 -11.23
C ALA A 19 -4.14 4.65 -12.69
N ALA A 20 -4.61 3.80 -13.62
CA ALA A 20 -4.34 3.93 -15.06
C ALA A 20 -4.89 5.24 -15.65
N LEU A 21 -5.97 5.78 -15.09
CA LEU A 21 -6.56 7.07 -15.46
C LEU A 21 -5.94 8.26 -14.70
N GLY A 22 -4.98 8.02 -13.80
CA GLY A 22 -4.30 9.06 -13.01
C GLY A 22 -5.09 9.52 -11.78
N TYR A 23 -6.07 8.75 -11.33
CA TYR A 23 -6.78 9.00 -10.09
C TYR A 23 -6.12 8.21 -8.94
N GLY A 24 -5.98 8.86 -7.78
CA GLY A 24 -5.44 8.22 -6.58
C GLY A 24 -6.45 8.22 -5.44
N GLU A 25 -6.56 7.10 -4.74
CA GLU A 25 -7.45 6.94 -3.60
C GLU A 25 -6.90 7.63 -2.34
N TYR A 26 -7.72 8.48 -1.73
CA TYR A 26 -7.37 9.11 -0.46
C TYR A 26 -7.25 8.12 0.72
N ARG A 27 -8.09 7.07 0.75
CA ARG A 27 -8.15 6.10 1.86
C ARG A 27 -8.74 4.77 1.41
N THR A 28 -8.28 3.68 2.02
CA THR A 28 -8.74 2.33 1.69
C THR A 28 -8.81 1.37 2.88
N HIS A 29 -9.38 0.19 2.64
CA HIS A 29 -9.37 -0.95 3.54
C HIS A 29 -7.99 -1.61 3.61
N LEU A 30 -7.69 -2.30 4.73
CA LEU A 30 -6.39 -2.93 5.00
C LEU A 30 -5.92 -3.84 3.84
N SER A 31 -6.84 -4.60 3.26
CA SER A 31 -6.57 -5.55 2.17
C SER A 31 -6.00 -4.94 0.88
N PHE A 32 -6.12 -3.62 0.69
CA PHE A 32 -5.74 -2.94 -0.56
C PHE A 32 -4.67 -1.87 -0.34
N MET A 33 -4.12 -1.75 0.87
CA MET A 33 -3.14 -0.71 1.17
C MET A 33 -1.88 -0.84 0.32
N ASP A 34 -1.38 -2.06 0.12
CA ASP A 34 -0.19 -2.30 -0.70
C ASP A 34 -0.46 -2.03 -2.18
N GLN A 35 -1.63 -2.46 -2.69
CA GLN A 35 -2.02 -2.23 -4.08
C GLN A 35 -2.12 -0.72 -4.38
N ILE A 36 -2.81 0.03 -3.51
CA ILE A 36 -2.93 1.48 -3.66
C ILE A 36 -1.59 2.16 -3.42
N ALA A 37 -0.75 1.66 -2.51
CA ALA A 37 0.58 2.21 -2.34
C ALA A 37 1.37 2.15 -3.67
N ASN A 38 1.34 1.00 -4.35
CA ASN A 38 2.01 0.82 -5.63
C ASN A 38 1.53 1.76 -6.75
N SER A 39 0.32 2.34 -6.66
CA SER A 39 -0.14 3.33 -7.65
C SER A 39 0.58 4.68 -7.52
N TYR A 40 1.12 5.02 -6.34
CA TYR A 40 1.92 6.23 -6.11
C TYR A 40 3.42 6.00 -6.37
N SER A 41 3.77 5.51 -7.56
CA SER A 41 5.13 5.05 -7.93
C SER A 41 5.98 6.08 -8.70
N TRP A 42 5.55 7.35 -8.72
CA TRP A 42 6.28 8.41 -9.45
C TRP A 42 7.74 8.54 -9.00
N ASN A 43 8.64 8.79 -9.97
CA ASN A 43 10.09 8.91 -9.78
C ASN A 43 10.68 7.72 -9.01
N ASP A 44 10.45 6.51 -9.55
CA ASP A 44 10.97 5.26 -8.99
C ASP A 44 10.60 5.07 -7.51
N ASN A 45 9.32 5.29 -7.18
CA ASN A 45 8.79 5.13 -5.81
C ASN A 45 9.39 6.08 -4.75
N ALA A 46 9.86 7.28 -5.13
CA ALA A 46 10.49 8.23 -4.21
C ALA A 46 9.67 8.56 -2.94
N LEU A 47 8.34 8.56 -3.05
CA LEU A 47 7.44 8.74 -1.92
C LEU A 47 7.61 7.62 -0.89
N TRP A 48 7.64 6.37 -1.35
CA TRP A 48 7.74 5.19 -0.50
C TRP A 48 9.11 5.04 0.13
N ASP A 49 10.17 5.33 -0.62
CA ASP A 49 11.53 5.35 -0.08
C ASP A 49 11.66 6.33 1.09
N THR A 50 11.09 7.53 0.95
CA THR A 50 11.09 8.54 2.02
C THR A 50 10.33 8.05 3.24
N HIS A 51 9.13 7.49 3.07
CA HIS A 51 8.32 6.99 4.19
C HIS A 51 8.96 5.79 4.88
N HIS A 52 9.57 4.87 4.12
CA HIS A 52 10.29 3.72 4.66
C HIS A 52 11.54 4.15 5.43
N ALA A 53 12.30 5.13 4.95
CA ALA A 53 13.46 5.65 5.67
C ALA A 53 13.05 6.27 7.01
N LEU A 54 11.99 7.09 7.03
CA LEU A 54 11.44 7.66 8.27
C LEU A 54 10.93 6.57 9.22
N LYS A 55 10.24 5.56 8.69
CA LYS A 55 9.73 4.43 9.46
C LYS A 55 10.85 3.65 10.12
N ASP A 56 11.91 3.34 9.38
CA ASP A 56 13.04 2.56 9.88
C ASP A 56 13.82 3.32 10.95
N GLU A 57 13.94 4.65 10.84
CA GLU A 57 14.63 5.48 11.82
C GLU A 57 13.81 5.65 13.11
N LEU A 58 12.51 5.90 12.99
CA LEU A 58 11.64 6.16 14.14
C LEU A 58 11.15 4.89 14.84
N ASP A 59 11.11 3.76 14.14
CA ASP A 59 10.69 2.46 14.66
C ASP A 59 11.64 1.36 14.18
N PRO A 60 12.88 1.31 14.72
CA PRO A 60 13.92 0.37 14.27
C PRO A 60 13.54 -1.10 14.48
N ASN A 61 12.66 -1.38 15.44
CA ASN A 61 12.14 -2.72 15.71
C ASN A 61 10.86 -3.04 14.91
N GLY A 62 10.27 -2.07 14.20
CA GLY A 62 9.09 -2.24 13.37
C GLY A 62 7.82 -2.65 14.13
N ILE A 63 7.65 -2.21 15.38
CA ILE A 63 6.56 -2.61 16.27
C ILE A 63 5.24 -1.90 15.91
N LEU A 64 5.32 -0.65 15.46
CA LEU A 64 4.17 0.22 15.29
C LEU A 64 3.48 -0.02 13.94
N SER A 65 2.44 -0.85 13.95
CA SER A 65 1.52 -1.07 12.80
C SER A 65 2.23 -1.34 11.46
N PRO A 66 3.02 -2.42 11.35
CA PRO A 66 3.68 -2.77 10.09
C PRO A 66 2.66 -2.96 8.96
N GLY A 67 2.93 -2.36 7.80
CA GLY A 67 2.08 -2.44 6.60
C GLY A 67 0.96 -1.42 6.53
N LYS A 68 0.79 -0.58 7.56
CA LYS A 68 -0.20 0.49 7.52
C LYS A 68 0.12 1.45 6.35
N MET A 69 -0.85 1.66 5.47
CA MET A 69 -0.72 2.47 4.25
C MET A 69 0.36 1.97 3.28
N GLY A 70 0.73 0.69 3.34
CA GLY A 70 1.80 0.10 2.53
C GLY A 70 3.22 0.40 3.03
N ILE A 71 3.36 0.96 4.25
CA ILE A 71 4.66 1.29 4.83
C ILE A 71 5.12 0.14 5.73
N TRP A 72 6.20 -0.51 5.31
CA TRP A 72 6.73 -1.71 5.96
C TRP A 72 8.12 -1.48 6.57
N PRO A 73 8.37 -1.99 7.79
CA PRO A 73 9.69 -1.94 8.39
C PRO A 73 10.68 -2.81 7.60
N LYS A 74 11.97 -2.42 7.62
CA LYS A 74 13.04 -3.05 6.83
C LYS A 74 13.06 -4.58 6.86
N HIS A 75 12.81 -5.19 8.02
CA HIS A 75 12.89 -6.64 8.18
C HIS A 75 11.69 -7.43 7.61
N LEU A 76 10.59 -6.73 7.25
CA LEU A 76 9.37 -7.29 6.67
C LEU A 76 9.16 -6.93 5.18
N ARG A 77 9.92 -5.97 4.63
CA ARG A 77 9.81 -5.59 3.21
C ARG A 77 10.09 -6.80 2.29
N GLY A 78 9.24 -6.96 1.27
CA GLY A 78 9.35 -8.04 0.27
C GLY A 78 8.94 -9.43 0.77
N LYS A 79 8.33 -9.53 1.96
CA LYS A 79 7.81 -10.79 2.53
C LYS A 79 6.28 -10.87 2.55
N SER A 80 5.61 -9.83 2.06
CA SER A 80 4.16 -9.72 1.90
C SER A 80 3.71 -10.29 0.56
#